data_AF-A0A6B0SSR2-F1
#
_entry.id   AF-A0A6B0SSR2-F1
#
_cell.length_a   1.000
_cell.length_b   1.000
_cell.length_c   1.000
_cell.angle_alpha   90.00
_cell.angle_beta   90.00
_cell.angle_gamma   90.00
#
_symmetry.space_group_name_H-M   'P 1'
#
loop_
_entity.id
_entity.type
_entity.pdbx_description
1 polymer ?
#
loop_
_entity_poly.entity_id
_entity_poly.type
_entity_poly.pdbx_seq_one_letter_code
_entity_poly.pdbx_strand_id
1 'polypeptide(L)'
;LDVLVTAPGRRSASELFARARELLATLDARYTPDAAQTTVDSGDTIETARGGRIRFAKPPDAAELPDDPDAVFVDEAAAIPVRLLAALLDCGRLAFTTTVHGYEGAGRGFDVRFRDRLADTDHALTDVTLADPIRYAAGDPAEVWAFRALLLDARPAVDPLVEDVDVDDASYEALGADDLVADEHLLRETFGLLVYAHYRTEPNDLARLLDAPNLAVRALVADGHVVSVALLAREGGLDADLRADMYEGARVKGNMIPDVLTSQLRDEDAAVPVGYRVMRIATHHAVRSRGLGSRLLAAVRAEFADDADWLGVGYGATPELLSFWAENGYSTVHLSTTRNDTSGEYSAVMLAPLTHLGERLHDRHATWFATASPACSPDRA
;
A
#
# COMPACT_ATOMS: atom_id res chain seq x y z
N LEU A 1 -22.82 23.73 -14.03
CA LEU A 1 -22.09 22.96 -13.03
C LEU A 1 -21.65 21.67 -13.69
N ASP A 2 -20.35 21.56 -13.91
CA ASP A 2 -19.66 20.37 -14.37
C ASP A 2 -19.08 19.63 -13.15
N VAL A 3 -19.61 18.44 -12.87
CA VAL A 3 -19.13 17.58 -11.78
C VAL A 3 -18.33 16.44 -12.36
N LEU A 4 -17.04 16.40 -12.01
CA LEU A 4 -16.17 15.29 -12.33
C LEU A 4 -16.20 14.27 -11.19
N VAL A 5 -16.55 13.03 -11.49
CA VAL A 5 -16.52 11.91 -10.54
C VAL A 5 -15.35 11.00 -10.89
N THR A 6 -14.56 10.62 -9.90
CA THR A 6 -13.49 9.63 -10.06
C THR A 6 -13.53 8.60 -8.94
N ALA A 7 -13.13 7.37 -9.26
CA ALA A 7 -13.10 6.23 -8.36
C ALA A 7 -12.09 5.20 -8.90
N PRO A 8 -11.63 4.20 -8.10
CA PRO A 8 -10.71 3.15 -8.58
C PRO A 8 -11.20 2.43 -9.83
N GLY A 9 -12.52 2.34 -10.01
CA GLY A 9 -13.13 1.90 -11.25
C GLY A 9 -14.56 2.43 -11.41
N ARG A 10 -15.06 2.43 -12.65
CA ARG A 10 -16.41 2.90 -12.97
C ARG A 10 -17.52 2.20 -12.19
N ARG A 11 -17.31 0.91 -11.88
CA ARG A 11 -18.24 0.08 -11.10
C ARG A 11 -18.40 0.58 -9.67
N SER A 12 -17.35 1.12 -9.05
CA SER A 12 -17.40 1.69 -7.70
C SER A 12 -18.36 2.88 -7.65
N ALA A 13 -18.28 3.76 -8.65
CA ALA A 13 -19.18 4.91 -8.79
C ALA A 13 -20.57 4.57 -9.37
N SER A 14 -20.96 3.30 -9.47
CA SER A 14 -22.22 2.91 -10.13
C SER A 14 -23.44 3.38 -9.34
N GLU A 15 -23.45 3.15 -8.03
CA GLU A 15 -24.52 3.58 -7.11
C GLU A 15 -24.63 5.11 -7.02
N LEU A 16 -23.49 5.83 -7.01
CA LEU A 16 -23.49 7.30 -7.06
C LEU A 16 -24.26 7.81 -8.28
N PHE A 17 -23.96 7.27 -9.47
CA PHE A 17 -24.67 7.64 -10.70
C PHE A 17 -26.14 7.20 -10.68
N ALA A 18 -26.46 6.04 -10.11
CA ALA A 18 -27.85 5.60 -9.97
C ALA A 18 -28.67 6.58 -9.10
N ARG A 19 -28.11 7.01 -7.96
CA ARG A 19 -28.76 8.00 -7.07
C ARG A 19 -28.81 9.39 -7.67
N ALA A 20 -27.77 9.80 -8.41
CA ALA A 20 -27.79 11.05 -9.15
C ALA A 20 -28.93 11.08 -10.17
N ARG A 21 -29.16 9.99 -10.92
CA ARG A 21 -30.28 9.87 -11.85
C ARG A 21 -31.64 10.00 -11.14
N GLU A 22 -31.84 9.27 -10.06
CA GLU A 22 -33.09 9.28 -9.28
C GLU A 22 -33.41 10.70 -8.75
N LEU A 23 -32.39 11.36 -8.20
CA LEU A 23 -32.52 12.72 -7.67
C LEU A 23 -32.79 13.74 -8.79
N LEU A 24 -32.02 13.68 -9.88
CA LEU A 24 -32.20 14.57 -11.03
C LEU A 24 -33.57 14.41 -11.66
N ALA A 25 -34.07 13.18 -11.84
CA ALA A 25 -35.42 12.95 -12.34
C ALA A 25 -36.48 13.60 -11.44
N THR A 26 -36.29 13.56 -10.12
CA THR A 26 -37.18 14.21 -9.15
C THR A 26 -37.10 15.74 -9.22
N LEU A 27 -35.90 16.29 -9.40
CA LEU A 27 -35.68 17.74 -9.49
C LEU A 27 -36.20 18.29 -10.82
N ASP A 28 -35.88 17.66 -11.94
CA ASP A 28 -36.33 18.08 -13.27
C ASP A 28 -37.86 18.06 -13.38
N ALA A 29 -38.52 17.06 -12.79
CA ALA A 29 -39.98 17.00 -12.71
C ALA A 29 -40.59 18.16 -11.89
N ARG A 30 -39.87 18.68 -10.89
CA ARG A 30 -40.34 19.80 -10.05
C ARG A 30 -40.09 21.17 -10.69
N TYR A 31 -38.98 21.35 -11.38
CA TYR A 31 -38.52 22.66 -11.85
C TYR A 31 -38.74 22.90 -13.35
N THR A 32 -39.00 21.84 -14.13
CA THR A 32 -39.20 21.90 -15.58
C THR A 32 -40.26 20.89 -16.04
N PRO A 33 -41.54 21.05 -15.64
CA PRO A 33 -42.61 20.10 -15.97
C PRO A 33 -42.92 20.00 -17.48
N ASP A 34 -42.57 21.03 -18.26
CA ASP A 34 -42.80 21.11 -19.71
C ASP A 34 -41.55 20.84 -20.57
N ALA A 35 -40.39 20.60 -19.97
CA ALA A 35 -39.21 20.16 -20.73
C ALA A 35 -39.34 18.66 -20.98
N ALA A 36 -39.35 18.24 -22.25
CA ALA A 36 -39.09 16.84 -22.58
C ALA A 36 -37.84 16.39 -21.81
N GLN A 37 -37.89 15.25 -21.12
CA GLN A 37 -36.74 14.70 -20.37
C GLN A 37 -35.54 14.55 -21.31
N THR A 38 -34.72 15.59 -21.43
CA THR A 38 -33.52 15.64 -22.27
C THR A 38 -32.28 15.36 -21.42
N THR A 39 -32.42 14.49 -20.42
CA THR A 39 -31.28 13.92 -19.72
C THR A 39 -30.61 12.94 -20.69
N VAL A 40 -29.52 13.36 -21.32
CA VAL A 40 -28.72 12.48 -22.18
C VAL A 40 -27.79 11.68 -21.29
N ASP A 41 -27.98 10.36 -21.27
CA ASP A 41 -27.18 9.42 -20.50
C ASP A 41 -26.30 8.59 -21.44
N SER A 42 -25.00 8.79 -21.34
CA SER A 42 -23.99 8.02 -22.06
C SER A 42 -23.19 7.14 -21.11
N GLY A 43 -23.81 6.54 -20.09
CA GLY A 43 -23.21 5.58 -19.15
C GLY A 43 -22.21 6.22 -18.18
N ASP A 44 -21.24 6.96 -18.71
CA ASP A 44 -20.20 7.69 -18.01
C ASP A 44 -20.49 9.18 -17.91
N THR A 45 -21.51 9.70 -18.60
CA THR A 45 -21.94 11.11 -18.46
C THR A 45 -23.46 11.20 -18.34
N ILE A 46 -23.91 12.05 -17.42
CA ILE A 46 -25.29 12.48 -17.26
C ILE A 46 -25.33 13.98 -17.55
N GLU A 47 -26.04 14.37 -18.59
CA GLU A 47 -26.32 15.79 -18.87
C GLU A 47 -27.68 16.18 -18.34
N THR A 48 -27.78 17.32 -17.68
CA THR A 48 -29.05 17.86 -17.14
C THR A 48 -29.71 18.79 -18.16
N ALA A 49 -31.03 18.92 -18.09
CA ALA A 49 -31.80 19.77 -19.01
C ALA A 49 -31.39 21.27 -18.96
N ARG A 50 -30.70 21.70 -17.90
CA ARG A 50 -30.22 23.09 -17.73
C ARG A 50 -28.73 23.27 -18.02
N GLY A 51 -28.08 22.29 -18.64
CA GLY A 51 -26.69 22.39 -19.12
C GLY A 51 -25.62 22.08 -18.06
N GLY A 52 -25.99 21.59 -16.87
CA GLY A 52 -25.03 20.94 -15.96
C GLY A 52 -24.74 19.51 -16.41
N ARG A 53 -23.58 18.97 -16.04
CA ARG A 53 -23.20 17.58 -16.35
C ARG A 53 -22.53 16.91 -15.16
N ILE A 54 -22.68 15.60 -15.05
CA ILE A 54 -21.94 14.72 -14.15
C ILE A 54 -21.22 13.71 -15.02
N ARG A 55 -19.89 13.64 -14.96
CA ARG A 55 -19.09 12.77 -15.81
C ARG A 55 -18.06 11.98 -15.01
N PHE A 56 -17.80 10.75 -15.45
CA PHE A 56 -16.81 9.88 -14.85
C PHE A 56 -15.49 9.99 -15.61
N ALA A 57 -14.38 10.05 -14.87
CA ALA A 57 -13.04 9.84 -15.41
C ALA A 57 -12.24 8.91 -14.48
N LYS A 58 -11.36 8.09 -15.06
CA LYS A 58 -10.44 7.27 -14.26
C LYS A 58 -9.43 8.17 -13.53
N PRO A 59 -8.85 7.74 -12.40
CA PRO A 59 -8.01 8.61 -11.60
C PRO A 59 -6.84 9.29 -12.34
N PRO A 60 -6.12 8.63 -13.28
CA PRO A 60 -5.08 9.30 -14.05
C PRO A 60 -5.60 10.44 -14.91
N ASP A 61 -6.74 10.23 -15.60
CA ASP A 61 -7.35 11.24 -16.47
C ASP A 61 -7.99 12.37 -15.64
N ALA A 62 -8.61 12.02 -14.50
CA ALA A 62 -9.22 12.98 -13.60
C ALA A 62 -8.20 13.92 -12.97
N ALA A 63 -6.99 13.41 -12.67
CA ALA A 63 -5.88 14.18 -12.10
C ALA A 63 -5.38 15.30 -13.03
N GLU A 64 -5.70 15.26 -14.32
CA GLU A 64 -5.42 16.35 -15.26
C GLU A 64 -6.46 17.48 -15.22
N LEU A 65 -7.52 17.33 -14.40
CA LEU A 65 -8.65 18.26 -14.29
C LEU A 65 -9.19 18.69 -15.66
N PRO A 66 -9.58 17.72 -16.52
CA PRO A 66 -9.96 18.00 -17.90
C PRO A 66 -11.15 18.95 -17.97
N ASP A 67 -11.07 19.96 -18.84
CA ASP A 67 -12.08 21.04 -19.00
C ASP A 67 -12.33 21.91 -17.76
N ASP A 68 -11.45 21.89 -16.74
CA ASP A 68 -11.57 22.69 -15.52
C ASP A 68 -12.95 22.54 -14.83
N PRO A 69 -13.25 21.35 -14.27
CA PRO A 69 -14.58 21.06 -13.70
C PRO A 69 -14.90 21.97 -12.51
N ASP A 70 -16.17 22.34 -12.38
CA ASP A 70 -16.67 23.17 -11.27
C ASP A 70 -16.56 22.47 -9.90
N ALA A 71 -16.59 21.13 -9.88
CA ALA A 71 -16.43 20.31 -8.67
C ALA A 71 -15.90 18.91 -9.00
N VAL A 72 -15.14 18.34 -8.05
CA VAL A 72 -14.63 16.96 -8.13
C VAL A 72 -15.15 16.14 -6.95
N PHE A 73 -15.73 14.97 -7.25
CA PHE A 73 -16.10 13.95 -6.28
C PHE A 73 -15.22 12.72 -6.45
N VAL A 74 -14.52 12.36 -5.39
CA VAL A 74 -13.61 11.21 -5.35
C VAL A 74 -14.23 10.15 -4.47
N ASP A 75 -14.61 9.03 -5.06
CA ASP A 75 -15.16 7.88 -4.34
C ASP A 75 -14.11 6.78 -4.14
N GLU A 76 -14.20 6.10 -2.99
CA GLU A 76 -13.15 5.20 -2.47
C GLU A 76 -11.74 5.81 -2.58
N ALA A 77 -11.60 7.05 -2.09
CA ALA A 77 -10.40 7.85 -2.26
C ALA A 77 -9.14 7.15 -1.76
N ALA A 78 -9.23 6.34 -0.69
CA ALA A 78 -8.08 5.62 -0.17
C ALA A 78 -7.57 4.49 -1.05
N ALA A 79 -8.35 4.05 -2.04
CA ALA A 79 -7.91 3.13 -3.08
C ALA A 79 -7.36 3.85 -4.32
N ILE A 80 -7.15 5.18 -4.26
CA ILE A 80 -6.48 5.98 -5.29
C ILE A 80 -5.11 6.50 -4.78
N PRO A 81 -4.03 6.46 -5.59
CA PRO A 81 -2.72 6.92 -5.17
C PRO A 81 -2.71 8.38 -4.72
N VAL A 82 -2.06 8.67 -3.58
CA VAL A 82 -1.95 10.02 -2.98
C VAL A 82 -1.49 11.07 -3.99
N ARG A 83 -0.57 10.71 -4.90
CA ARG A 83 -0.08 11.62 -5.95
C ARG A 83 -1.19 12.10 -6.90
N LEU A 84 -2.15 11.24 -7.23
CA LEU A 84 -3.28 11.59 -8.09
C LEU A 84 -4.32 12.40 -7.30
N LEU A 85 -4.58 12.01 -6.05
CA LEU A 85 -5.45 12.78 -5.16
C LEU A 85 -4.93 14.21 -4.94
N ALA A 86 -3.62 14.38 -4.78
CA ALA A 86 -2.98 15.67 -4.61
C ALA A 86 -3.15 16.58 -5.83
N ALA A 87 -3.13 16.04 -7.04
CA ALA A 87 -3.38 16.81 -8.27
C ALA A 87 -4.82 17.34 -8.36
N LEU A 88 -5.78 16.68 -7.72
CA LEU A 88 -7.18 17.14 -7.68
C LEU A 88 -7.39 18.35 -6.75
N LEU A 89 -6.45 18.63 -5.84
CA LEU A 89 -6.56 19.72 -4.86
C LEU A 89 -6.65 21.10 -5.50
N ASP A 90 -6.26 21.24 -6.77
CA ASP A 90 -6.35 22.49 -7.53
C ASP A 90 -7.81 22.85 -7.90
N CYS A 91 -8.76 21.89 -7.83
CA CYS A 91 -10.18 22.19 -8.03
C CYS A 91 -10.77 22.92 -6.82
N GLY A 92 -11.54 23.98 -7.06
CA GLY A 92 -12.11 24.81 -6.01
C GLY A 92 -13.19 24.15 -5.14
N ARG A 93 -13.74 23.00 -5.55
CA ARG A 93 -14.78 22.27 -4.79
C ARG A 93 -14.52 20.78 -4.83
N LEU A 94 -14.28 20.21 -3.67
CA LEU A 94 -13.81 18.83 -3.53
C LEU A 94 -14.66 18.08 -2.52
N ALA A 95 -14.91 16.81 -2.82
CA ALA A 95 -15.46 15.86 -1.86
C ALA A 95 -14.72 14.53 -2.00
N PHE A 96 -14.19 14.03 -0.89
CA PHE A 96 -13.54 12.72 -0.81
C PHE A 96 -14.39 11.80 0.06
N THR A 97 -14.79 10.64 -0.48
CA THR A 97 -15.45 9.57 0.28
C THR A 97 -14.54 8.37 0.37
N THR A 98 -14.44 7.79 1.56
CA THR A 98 -13.60 6.60 1.79
C THR A 98 -14.06 5.79 3.00
N THR A 99 -13.67 4.52 3.02
CA THR A 99 -13.93 3.56 4.09
C THR A 99 -12.76 3.49 5.06
N VAL A 100 -12.86 4.17 6.22
CA VAL A 100 -11.79 4.19 7.25
C VAL A 100 -11.68 2.85 8.00
N HIS A 101 -12.81 2.17 8.18
CA HIS A 101 -12.93 0.91 8.94
C HIS A 101 -13.69 -0.12 8.11
N GLY A 102 -13.02 -1.22 7.72
CA GLY A 102 -13.67 -2.26 6.93
C GLY A 102 -12.70 -3.27 6.32
N TYR A 103 -13.27 -4.27 5.67
CA TYR A 103 -12.57 -5.40 5.04
C TYR A 103 -11.68 -5.00 3.85
N GLU A 104 -11.88 -3.81 3.28
CA GLU A 104 -11.13 -3.36 2.09
C GLU A 104 -9.77 -2.71 2.43
N GLY A 105 -9.45 -2.51 3.71
CA GLY A 105 -8.10 -2.20 4.19
C GLY A 105 -7.42 -0.93 3.63
N ALA A 106 -8.08 -0.18 2.74
CA ALA A 106 -7.48 0.94 2.00
C ALA A 106 -7.51 2.25 2.80
N GLY A 107 -8.57 2.50 3.60
CA GLY A 107 -8.85 3.78 4.26
C GLY A 107 -7.74 4.40 5.11
N ARG A 108 -6.88 3.57 5.68
CA ARG A 108 -5.98 4.00 6.75
C ARG A 108 -4.71 4.67 6.24
N GLY A 109 -4.23 4.30 5.06
CA GLY A 109 -3.10 5.00 4.41
C GLY A 109 -3.49 6.40 3.92
N PHE A 110 -4.75 6.59 3.52
CA PHE A 110 -5.32 7.90 3.14
C PHE A 110 -5.40 8.84 4.33
N ASP A 111 -5.95 8.37 5.46
CA ASP A 111 -6.14 9.20 6.64
C ASP A 111 -4.83 9.78 7.18
N VAL A 112 -3.71 9.12 6.93
CA VAL A 112 -2.42 9.49 7.51
C VAL A 112 -1.59 10.34 6.57
N ARG A 113 -1.57 9.99 5.27
CA ARG A 113 -0.67 10.67 4.32
C ARG A 113 -1.37 11.77 3.53
N PHE A 114 -2.68 11.68 3.33
CA PHE A 114 -3.42 12.64 2.55
C PHE A 114 -4.11 13.70 3.42
N ARG A 115 -4.53 13.37 4.66
CA ARG A 115 -5.11 14.37 5.57
C ARG A 115 -4.14 15.48 5.93
N ASP A 116 -2.87 15.15 6.19
CA ASP A 116 -1.84 16.17 6.43
C ASP A 116 -1.73 17.11 5.23
N ARG A 117 -1.74 16.54 4.02
CA ARG A 117 -1.67 17.32 2.78
C ARG A 117 -2.91 18.18 2.56
N LEU A 118 -4.09 17.68 2.93
CA LEU A 118 -5.34 18.42 2.92
C LEU A 118 -5.32 19.57 3.94
N ALA A 119 -4.83 19.33 5.15
CA ALA A 119 -4.70 20.33 6.21
C ALA A 119 -3.76 21.48 5.84
N ASP A 120 -2.78 21.22 4.98
CA ASP A 120 -1.87 22.23 4.43
C ASP A 120 -2.47 23.07 3.28
N THR A 121 -3.71 22.80 2.85
CA THR A 121 -4.38 23.57 1.78
C THR A 121 -5.20 24.74 2.32
N ASP A 122 -5.53 25.69 1.43
CA ASP A 122 -6.43 26.81 1.74
C ASP A 122 -7.92 26.40 1.76
N HIS A 123 -8.24 25.11 1.58
CA HIS A 123 -9.63 24.62 1.58
C HIS A 123 -10.20 24.59 3.00
N ALA A 124 -11.46 25.03 3.14
CA ALA A 124 -12.20 24.86 4.39
C ALA A 124 -12.63 23.40 4.56
N LEU A 125 -11.90 22.65 5.40
CA LEU A 125 -12.14 21.23 5.63
C LEU A 125 -13.36 21.00 6.54
N THR A 126 -14.26 20.13 6.09
CA THR A 126 -15.39 19.65 6.89
C THR A 126 -15.38 18.14 6.90
N ASP A 127 -15.18 17.57 8.08
CA ASP A 127 -15.17 16.13 8.28
C ASP A 127 -16.56 15.62 8.69
N VAL A 128 -17.04 14.62 7.96
CA VAL A 128 -18.32 13.96 8.22
C VAL A 128 -18.10 12.45 8.28
N THR A 129 -18.56 11.83 9.37
CA THR A 129 -18.48 10.39 9.57
C THR A 129 -19.87 9.77 9.50
N LEU A 130 -20.03 8.75 8.65
CA LEU A 130 -21.23 7.91 8.59
C LEU A 130 -20.98 6.66 9.44
N ALA A 131 -21.64 6.58 10.60
CA ALA A 131 -21.47 5.47 11.55
C ALA A 131 -22.68 4.52 11.62
N ASP A 132 -23.87 5.00 11.23
CA ASP A 132 -25.10 4.21 11.30
C ASP A 132 -25.22 3.26 10.09
N PRO A 133 -25.19 1.93 10.30
CA PRO A 133 -25.33 0.97 9.20
C PRO A 133 -26.75 0.98 8.62
N ILE A 134 -26.86 0.82 7.30
CA ILE A 134 -28.17 0.76 6.62
C ILE A 134 -28.65 -0.68 6.37
N ARG A 135 -27.76 -1.68 6.46
CA ARG A 135 -28.05 -3.09 6.13
C ARG A 135 -28.40 -3.94 7.35
N TYR A 136 -27.90 -3.56 8.51
CA TYR A 136 -28.05 -4.25 9.78
C TYR A 136 -28.15 -3.23 10.91
N ALA A 137 -28.50 -3.68 12.11
CA ALA A 137 -28.61 -2.80 13.27
C ALA A 137 -27.23 -2.37 13.77
N ALA A 138 -27.14 -1.16 14.31
CA ALA A 138 -25.93 -0.72 15.00
C ALA A 138 -25.60 -1.66 16.17
N GLY A 139 -24.34 -2.10 16.25
CA GLY A 139 -23.88 -3.03 17.28
C GLY A 139 -24.31 -4.48 17.03
N ASP A 140 -24.49 -4.88 15.77
CA ASP A 140 -24.76 -6.29 15.41
C ASP A 140 -23.64 -7.20 15.97
N PRO A 141 -23.95 -8.19 16.81
CA PRO A 141 -22.95 -9.07 17.39
C PRO A 141 -22.12 -9.84 16.34
N ALA A 142 -22.69 -10.14 15.17
CA ALA A 142 -21.97 -10.81 14.09
C ALA A 142 -20.92 -9.89 13.46
N GLU A 143 -21.23 -8.59 13.33
CA GLU A 143 -20.27 -7.59 12.87
C GLU A 143 -19.13 -7.44 13.89
N VAL A 144 -19.47 -7.24 15.17
CA VAL A 144 -18.48 -7.11 16.26
C VAL A 144 -17.54 -8.32 16.30
N TRP A 145 -18.11 -9.53 16.19
CA TRP A 145 -17.33 -10.76 16.12
C TRP A 145 -16.41 -10.78 14.90
N ALA A 146 -16.91 -10.46 13.70
CA ALA A 146 -16.13 -10.50 12.47
C ALA A 146 -14.98 -9.50 12.51
N PHE A 147 -15.21 -8.28 13.01
CA PHE A 147 -14.18 -7.25 13.16
C PHE A 147 -13.07 -7.70 14.11
N ARG A 148 -13.42 -8.29 15.26
CA ARG A 148 -12.44 -8.81 16.22
C ARG A 148 -11.68 -10.01 15.65
N ALA A 149 -12.39 -10.97 15.08
CA ALA A 149 -11.79 -12.22 14.56
C ALA A 149 -10.84 -11.97 13.38
N LEU A 150 -11.12 -10.98 12.55
CA LEU A 150 -10.32 -10.62 11.37
C LEU A 150 -9.42 -9.40 11.60
N LEU A 151 -9.38 -8.87 12.83
CA LEU A 151 -8.61 -7.68 13.22
C LEU A 151 -8.84 -6.47 12.30
N LEU A 152 -10.07 -6.29 11.80
CA LEU A 152 -10.41 -5.18 10.90
C LEU A 152 -10.34 -3.82 11.60
N ASP A 153 -10.38 -3.82 12.93
CA ASP A 153 -10.27 -2.67 13.82
C ASP A 153 -8.88 -2.56 14.50
N ALA A 154 -7.93 -3.45 14.22
CA ALA A 154 -6.58 -3.40 14.82
C ALA A 154 -5.87 -2.10 14.49
N ARG A 155 -5.24 -1.46 15.47
CA ARG A 155 -4.56 -0.17 15.35
C ARG A 155 -3.19 -0.26 16.01
N PRO A 156 -2.21 0.54 15.55
CA PRO A 156 -1.00 0.74 16.32
C PRO A 156 -1.33 1.36 17.69
N ALA A 157 -0.33 1.41 18.58
CA ALA A 157 -0.41 2.16 19.82
C ALA A 157 -0.90 3.60 19.57
N VAL A 158 -1.49 4.24 20.59
CA VAL A 158 -1.84 5.66 20.48
C VAL A 158 -0.60 6.52 20.70
N ASP A 159 -0.52 7.65 20.01
CA ASP A 159 0.67 8.53 19.98
C ASP A 159 1.28 8.81 21.36
N PRO A 160 0.50 9.17 22.42
CA PRO A 160 1.06 9.49 23.73
C PRO A 160 1.76 8.33 24.44
N LEU A 161 1.56 7.08 24.01
CA LEU A 161 2.21 5.91 24.60
C LEU A 161 3.59 5.65 24.00
N VAL A 162 3.89 6.23 22.84
CA VAL A 162 5.10 5.91 22.08
C VAL A 162 5.88 7.14 21.63
N GLU A 163 5.31 8.36 21.70
CA GLU A 163 5.92 9.58 21.17
C GLU A 163 7.27 9.95 21.78
N ASP A 164 7.56 9.51 23.01
CA ASP A 164 8.81 9.78 23.73
C ASP A 164 9.82 8.63 23.66
N VAL A 165 9.52 7.54 22.95
CA VAL A 165 10.41 6.38 22.85
C VAL A 165 11.68 6.75 22.09
N ASP A 166 12.84 6.50 22.71
CA ASP A 166 14.15 6.52 22.05
C ASP A 166 14.47 5.15 21.42
N VAL A 167 15.37 5.14 20.45
CA VAL A 167 15.83 3.92 19.76
C VAL A 167 16.45 2.92 20.71
N ASP A 168 17.16 3.40 21.74
CA ASP A 168 17.86 2.56 22.70
C ASP A 168 16.94 1.92 23.74
N ASP A 169 15.74 2.46 23.94
CA ASP A 169 14.74 1.95 24.89
C ASP A 169 13.93 0.77 24.32
N ALA A 170 13.97 0.58 22.99
CA ALA A 170 13.18 -0.45 22.33
C ALA A 170 13.90 -1.81 22.27
N SER A 171 13.27 -2.87 22.79
CA SER A 171 13.73 -4.25 22.71
C SER A 171 13.43 -4.88 21.36
N TYR A 172 14.39 -5.63 20.83
CA TYR A 172 14.16 -6.46 19.65
C TYR A 172 13.49 -7.77 20.02
N GLU A 173 12.37 -8.08 19.39
CA GLU A 173 11.59 -9.28 19.68
C GLU A 173 11.23 -10.06 18.41
N ALA A 174 11.36 -11.39 18.52
CA ALA A 174 10.86 -12.33 17.52
C ALA A 174 9.45 -12.76 17.91
N LEU A 175 8.46 -12.31 17.15
CA LEU A 175 7.06 -12.57 17.44
C LEU A 175 6.57 -13.78 16.65
N GLY A 176 6.45 -14.93 17.31
CA GLY A 176 5.87 -16.14 16.74
C GLY A 176 4.33 -16.07 16.69
N ALA A 177 3.72 -16.99 15.95
CA ALA A 177 2.27 -17.10 15.90
C ALA A 177 1.67 -17.37 17.29
N ASP A 178 2.32 -18.24 18.09
CA ASP A 178 1.89 -18.57 19.44
C ASP A 178 1.95 -17.36 20.39
N ASP A 179 3.01 -16.53 20.28
CA ASP A 179 3.17 -15.31 21.08
C ASP A 179 2.05 -14.31 20.77
N LEU A 180 1.78 -14.10 19.48
CA LEU A 180 0.74 -13.18 19.01
C LEU A 180 -0.67 -13.67 19.36
N VAL A 181 -0.93 -14.98 19.28
CA VAL A 181 -2.25 -15.52 19.66
C VAL A 181 -2.45 -15.49 21.17
N ALA A 182 -1.38 -15.63 21.95
CA ALA A 182 -1.43 -15.53 23.41
C ALA A 182 -1.65 -14.10 23.92
N ASP A 183 -1.21 -13.09 23.17
CA ASP A 183 -1.35 -11.67 23.51
C ASP A 183 -2.12 -10.88 22.43
N GLU A 184 -3.43 -10.73 22.65
CA GLU A 184 -4.31 -9.98 21.73
C GLU A 184 -3.89 -8.51 21.57
N HIS A 185 -3.27 -7.90 22.59
CA HIS A 185 -2.80 -6.51 22.51
C HIS A 185 -1.60 -6.41 21.56
N LEU A 186 -0.60 -7.26 21.76
CA LEU A 186 0.59 -7.34 20.90
C LEU A 186 0.22 -7.66 19.45
N LEU A 187 -0.71 -8.59 19.23
CA LEU A 187 -1.21 -8.93 17.90
C LEU A 187 -1.91 -7.75 17.22
N ARG A 188 -2.76 -7.03 17.95
CA ARG A 188 -3.49 -5.88 17.42
C ARG A 188 -2.54 -4.74 17.04
N GLU A 189 -1.54 -4.44 17.85
CA GLU A 189 -0.57 -3.40 17.51
C GLU A 189 0.36 -3.81 16.36
N THR A 190 0.86 -5.05 16.38
CA THR A 190 1.70 -5.61 15.30
C THR A 190 0.96 -5.58 13.96
N PHE A 191 -0.24 -6.16 13.91
CA PHE A 191 -1.05 -6.19 12.69
C PHE A 191 -1.53 -4.80 12.30
N GLY A 192 -1.94 -3.99 13.28
CA GLY A 192 -2.36 -2.61 13.09
C GLY A 192 -1.28 -1.76 12.42
N LEU A 193 -0.03 -1.89 12.85
CA LEU A 193 1.11 -1.17 12.28
C LEU A 193 1.46 -1.66 10.86
N LEU A 194 1.39 -2.97 10.62
CA LEU A 194 1.57 -3.56 9.27
C LEU A 194 0.49 -3.08 8.28
N VAL A 195 -0.76 -2.97 8.74
CA VAL A 195 -1.88 -2.46 7.95
C VAL A 195 -1.75 -0.96 7.69
N TYR A 196 -1.45 -0.18 8.73
CA TYR A 196 -1.36 1.27 8.66
C TYR A 196 -0.32 1.77 7.63
N ALA A 197 0.81 1.08 7.52
CA ALA A 197 1.88 1.49 6.60
C ALA A 197 1.63 1.13 5.12
N HIS A 198 0.64 0.29 4.80
CA HIS A 198 0.46 -0.27 3.46
C HIS A 198 -0.87 0.10 2.83
N TYR A 199 -0.79 0.52 1.56
CA TYR A 199 -1.92 1.01 0.76
C TYR A 199 -3.04 -0.01 0.51
N ARG A 200 -2.76 -1.30 0.73
CA ARG A 200 -3.74 -2.38 0.60
C ARG A 200 -3.36 -3.53 1.51
N THR A 201 -4.26 -3.88 2.43
CA THR A 201 -4.19 -5.12 3.18
C THR A 201 -5.48 -5.90 2.98
N GLU A 202 -5.35 -7.19 2.69
CA GLU A 202 -6.49 -8.08 2.54
C GLU A 202 -6.66 -8.87 3.83
N PRO A 203 -7.88 -9.31 4.21
CA PRO A 203 -8.09 -10.13 5.41
C PRO A 203 -7.23 -11.41 5.44
N ASN A 204 -6.87 -11.93 4.26
CA ASN A 204 -5.95 -13.06 4.11
C ASN A 204 -4.54 -12.77 4.65
N ASP A 205 -4.14 -11.51 4.81
CA ASP A 205 -2.83 -11.16 5.37
C ASP A 205 -2.69 -11.62 6.82
N LEU A 206 -3.77 -11.57 7.62
CA LEU A 206 -3.75 -12.07 9.01
C LEU A 206 -3.54 -13.58 9.06
N ALA A 207 -4.31 -14.33 8.26
CA ALA A 207 -4.18 -15.78 8.18
C ALA A 207 -2.76 -16.16 7.73
N ARG A 208 -2.20 -15.46 6.73
CA ARG A 208 -0.83 -15.70 6.29
C ARG A 208 0.19 -15.38 7.38
N LEU A 209 0.01 -14.28 8.12
CA LEU A 209 0.91 -13.90 9.21
C LEU A 209 0.99 -14.98 10.30
N LEU A 210 -0.12 -15.65 10.58
CA LEU A 210 -0.19 -16.70 11.62
C LEU A 210 0.18 -18.10 11.12
N ASP A 211 -0.13 -18.44 9.86
CA ASP A 211 -0.02 -19.83 9.36
C ASP A 211 1.14 -20.08 8.39
N ALA A 212 1.70 -19.04 7.75
CA ALA A 212 2.66 -19.26 6.68
C ALA A 212 4.05 -19.64 7.23
N PRO A 213 4.57 -20.85 6.95
CA PRO A 213 5.80 -21.35 7.56
C PRO A 213 7.07 -20.65 7.08
N ASN A 214 6.98 -19.90 5.99
CA ASN A 214 8.09 -19.13 5.44
C ASN A 214 8.07 -17.66 5.89
N LEU A 215 7.12 -17.26 6.74
CA LEU A 215 7.06 -15.89 7.26
C LEU A 215 7.67 -15.80 8.67
N ALA A 216 8.29 -14.66 8.96
CA ALA A 216 8.80 -14.33 10.28
C ALA A 216 8.45 -12.87 10.60
N VAL A 217 7.95 -12.62 11.81
CA VAL A 217 7.66 -11.28 12.31
C VAL A 217 8.74 -10.88 13.31
N ARG A 218 9.31 -9.69 13.10
CA ARG A 218 10.29 -9.09 14.01
C ARG A 218 9.83 -7.69 14.38
N ALA A 219 9.92 -7.34 15.65
CA ALA A 219 9.43 -6.08 16.17
C ALA A 219 10.46 -5.40 17.06
N LEU A 220 10.34 -4.08 17.16
CA LEU A 220 10.86 -3.31 18.28
C LEU A 220 9.69 -2.99 19.21
N VAL A 221 9.84 -3.34 20.48
CA VAL A 221 8.84 -3.15 21.53
C VAL A 221 9.41 -2.20 22.58
N ALA A 222 8.64 -1.19 22.98
CA ALA A 222 9.01 -0.27 24.06
C ALA A 222 7.83 -0.15 25.02
N ASP A 223 8.08 -0.34 26.31
CA ASP A 223 7.04 -0.31 27.37
C ASP A 223 5.80 -1.19 27.08
N GLY A 224 6.00 -2.33 26.38
CA GLY A 224 4.93 -3.23 25.99
C GLY A 224 4.16 -2.82 24.73
N HIS A 225 4.60 -1.78 24.04
CA HIS A 225 4.00 -1.28 22.80
C HIS A 225 4.89 -1.52 21.57
N VAL A 226 4.28 -1.89 20.45
CA VAL A 226 5.00 -2.13 19.19
C VAL A 226 5.29 -0.81 18.48
N VAL A 227 6.56 -0.41 18.44
CA VAL A 227 7.00 0.85 17.81
C VAL A 227 7.53 0.67 16.39
N SER A 228 8.01 -0.53 16.05
CA SER A 228 8.44 -0.88 14.70
C SER A 228 8.23 -2.36 14.44
N VAL A 229 7.85 -2.74 13.22
CA VAL A 229 7.60 -4.13 12.82
C VAL A 229 8.10 -4.40 11.40
N ALA A 230 8.70 -5.57 11.21
CA ALA A 230 9.10 -6.11 9.92
C ALA A 230 8.47 -7.49 9.72
N LEU A 231 7.79 -7.67 8.59
CA LEU A 231 7.35 -8.96 8.10
C LEU A 231 8.35 -9.46 7.06
N LEU A 232 8.99 -10.58 7.34
CA LEU A 232 10.01 -11.19 6.51
C LEU A 232 9.45 -12.45 5.85
N ALA A 233 9.86 -12.71 4.61
CA ALA A 233 9.61 -13.98 3.92
C ALA A 233 10.94 -14.65 3.60
N ARG A 234 11.09 -15.90 4.04
CA ARG A 234 12.17 -16.77 3.60
C ARG A 234 11.92 -17.20 2.16
N GLU A 235 12.88 -16.95 1.29
CA GLU A 235 12.85 -17.28 -0.14
C GLU A 235 14.15 -18.00 -0.56
N GLY A 236 14.12 -18.68 -1.70
CA GLY A 236 15.28 -19.41 -2.24
C GLY A 236 15.48 -20.80 -1.64
N GLY A 237 16.63 -21.41 -1.94
CA GLY A 237 16.90 -22.81 -1.61
C GLY A 237 16.05 -23.79 -2.41
N LEU A 238 15.73 -23.43 -3.67
CA LEU A 238 14.87 -24.25 -4.54
C LEU A 238 15.67 -25.36 -5.22
N ASP A 239 15.05 -26.53 -5.38
CA ASP A 239 15.65 -27.65 -6.10
C ASP A 239 15.78 -27.39 -7.61
N ALA A 240 16.57 -28.22 -8.30
CA ALA A 240 16.85 -28.02 -9.73
C ALA A 240 15.59 -28.09 -10.61
N ASP A 241 14.63 -28.94 -10.27
CA ASP A 241 13.41 -29.12 -11.07
C ASP A 241 12.52 -27.88 -10.98
N LEU A 242 12.30 -27.34 -9.77
CA LEU A 242 11.57 -26.10 -9.57
C LEU A 242 12.24 -24.90 -10.23
N ARG A 243 13.58 -24.84 -10.22
CA ARG A 243 14.33 -23.77 -10.87
C ARG A 243 14.19 -23.82 -12.40
N ALA A 244 14.23 -25.01 -12.99
CA ALA A 244 14.01 -25.20 -14.41
C ALA A 244 12.58 -24.76 -14.81
N ASP A 245 11.56 -25.19 -14.06
CA ASP A 245 10.16 -24.77 -14.28
C ASP A 245 10.01 -23.23 -14.19
N MET A 246 10.66 -22.61 -13.21
CA MET A 246 10.65 -21.14 -13.05
C MET A 246 11.30 -20.43 -14.22
N TYR A 247 12.40 -20.96 -14.73
CA TYR A 247 13.09 -20.41 -15.89
C TYR A 247 12.21 -20.47 -17.16
N GLU A 248 11.38 -21.51 -17.28
CA GLU A 248 10.37 -21.63 -18.36
C GLU A 248 9.13 -20.73 -18.16
N GLY A 249 8.98 -20.12 -16.97
CA GLY A 249 7.95 -19.13 -16.68
C GLY A 249 6.89 -19.58 -15.66
N ALA A 250 7.07 -20.73 -15.00
CA ALA A 250 6.24 -21.11 -13.86
C ALA A 250 6.52 -20.19 -12.65
N ARG A 251 5.49 -19.85 -11.88
CA ARG A 251 5.66 -19.04 -10.67
C ARG A 251 5.60 -19.91 -9.42
N VAL A 252 6.63 -19.84 -8.60
CA VAL A 252 6.65 -20.48 -7.28
C VAL A 252 6.15 -19.49 -6.23
N LYS A 253 5.05 -19.84 -5.57
CA LYS A 253 4.45 -19.00 -4.53
C LYS A 253 5.45 -18.75 -3.40
N GLY A 254 5.51 -17.51 -2.92
CA GLY A 254 6.37 -17.12 -1.81
C GLY A 254 7.83 -16.85 -2.16
N ASN A 255 8.22 -16.89 -3.44
CA ASN A 255 9.61 -16.69 -3.88
C ASN A 255 9.71 -15.52 -4.87
N MET A 256 9.34 -14.30 -4.45
CA MET A 256 9.24 -13.17 -5.38
C MET A 256 10.59 -12.74 -5.95
N ILE A 257 11.62 -12.58 -5.12
CA ILE A 257 12.95 -12.17 -5.60
C ILE A 257 13.56 -13.27 -6.49
N PRO A 258 13.59 -14.56 -6.08
CA PRO A 258 14.02 -15.63 -6.96
C PRO A 258 13.25 -15.65 -8.30
N ASP A 259 11.92 -15.48 -8.27
CA ASP A 259 11.09 -15.43 -9.49
C ASP A 259 11.50 -14.29 -10.43
N VAL A 260 11.72 -13.08 -9.91
CA VAL A 260 12.18 -11.93 -10.72
C VAL A 260 13.55 -12.20 -11.34
N LEU A 261 14.51 -12.66 -10.54
CA LEU A 261 15.89 -12.89 -11.02
C LEU A 261 15.96 -14.07 -12.01
N THR A 262 15.20 -15.14 -11.77
CA THR A 262 15.18 -16.32 -12.66
C THR A 262 14.37 -16.08 -13.93
N SER A 263 13.14 -15.58 -13.83
CA SER A 263 12.25 -15.45 -15.00
C SER A 263 12.58 -14.22 -15.87
N GLN A 264 12.91 -13.07 -15.26
CA GLN A 264 13.12 -11.82 -15.99
C GLN A 264 14.58 -11.59 -16.34
N LEU A 265 15.51 -11.90 -15.42
CA LEU A 265 16.94 -11.71 -15.64
C LEU A 265 17.65 -12.98 -16.16
N ARG A 266 16.90 -14.07 -16.34
CA ARG A 266 17.39 -15.34 -16.91
C ARG A 266 18.57 -15.93 -16.14
N ASP A 267 18.50 -15.85 -14.80
CA ASP A 267 19.46 -16.49 -13.91
C ASP A 267 18.79 -17.63 -13.12
N GLU A 268 18.93 -18.85 -13.63
CA GLU A 268 18.40 -20.06 -12.98
C GLU A 268 19.06 -20.34 -11.62
N ASP A 269 20.31 -19.91 -11.43
CA ASP A 269 21.04 -20.11 -10.16
C ASP A 269 20.71 -19.03 -9.13
N ALA A 270 19.91 -18.02 -9.47
CA ALA A 270 19.47 -16.99 -8.54
C ALA A 270 18.54 -17.51 -7.42
N ALA A 271 17.89 -18.65 -7.65
CA ALA A 271 17.01 -19.29 -6.68
C ALA A 271 17.72 -20.29 -5.75
N VAL A 272 19.02 -20.54 -5.94
CA VAL A 272 19.81 -21.42 -5.08
C VAL A 272 20.09 -20.79 -3.71
N PRO A 273 20.61 -19.54 -3.61
CA PRO A 273 20.88 -18.92 -2.31
C PRO A 273 19.59 -18.70 -1.52
N VAL A 274 19.65 -18.95 -0.21
CA VAL A 274 18.52 -18.71 0.70
C VAL A 274 18.58 -17.28 1.20
N GLY A 275 17.46 -16.59 1.28
CA GLY A 275 17.44 -15.26 1.88
C GLY A 275 16.11 -14.88 2.49
N TYR A 276 16.10 -13.73 3.16
CA TYR A 276 14.89 -13.14 3.71
C TYR A 276 14.55 -11.86 2.98
N ARG A 277 13.36 -11.83 2.37
CA ARG A 277 12.79 -10.61 1.83
C ARG A 277 12.01 -9.89 2.91
N VAL A 278 12.34 -8.63 3.15
CA VAL A 278 11.48 -7.71 3.89
C VAL A 278 10.24 -7.45 3.04
N MET A 279 9.13 -8.10 3.38
CA MET A 279 7.85 -7.92 2.70
C MET A 279 7.23 -6.58 3.05
N ARG A 280 7.30 -6.23 4.34
CA ARG A 280 6.74 -5.02 4.92
C ARG A 280 7.65 -4.58 6.06
N ILE A 281 7.91 -3.29 6.16
CA ILE A 281 8.48 -2.67 7.35
C ILE A 281 7.67 -1.42 7.67
N ALA A 282 7.30 -1.26 8.92
CA ALA A 282 6.47 -0.17 9.39
C ALA A 282 7.01 0.32 10.73
N THR A 283 7.13 1.64 10.88
CA THR A 283 7.48 2.30 12.14
C THR A 283 6.35 3.24 12.48
N HIS A 284 6.00 3.29 13.77
CA HIS A 284 4.95 4.16 14.28
C HIS A 284 5.19 5.62 13.87
N HIS A 285 4.15 6.34 13.44
CA HIS A 285 4.30 7.68 12.84
C HIS A 285 4.86 8.70 13.84
N ALA A 286 4.44 8.66 15.11
CA ALA A 286 4.93 9.55 16.17
C ALA A 286 6.47 9.47 16.41
N VAL A 287 7.09 8.33 16.08
CA VAL A 287 8.54 8.08 16.24
C VAL A 287 9.24 7.76 14.93
N ARG A 288 8.60 8.09 13.80
CA ARG A 288 9.20 7.93 12.47
C ARG A 288 10.39 8.88 12.33
N SER A 289 11.34 8.50 11.50
CA SER A 289 12.56 9.28 11.23
C SER A 289 13.48 9.49 12.44
N ARG A 290 13.31 8.70 13.50
CA ARG A 290 14.21 8.66 14.67
C ARG A 290 15.26 7.54 14.64
N GLY A 291 15.25 6.69 13.61
CA GLY A 291 16.22 5.59 13.45
C GLY A 291 15.71 4.20 13.85
N LEU A 292 14.49 4.07 14.40
CA LEU A 292 13.90 2.78 14.78
C LEU A 292 13.83 1.78 13.62
N GLY A 293 13.44 2.21 12.42
CA GLY A 293 13.42 1.35 11.24
C GLY A 293 14.81 0.81 10.88
N SER A 294 15.84 1.65 10.95
CA SER A 294 17.23 1.24 10.74
C SER A 294 17.73 0.30 11.83
N ARG A 295 17.38 0.58 13.10
CA ARG A 295 17.70 -0.28 14.24
C ARG A 295 17.10 -1.67 14.07
N LEU A 296 15.84 -1.75 13.62
CA LEU A 296 15.15 -3.01 13.34
C LEU A 296 15.85 -3.79 12.22
N LEU A 297 16.20 -3.14 11.10
CA LEU A 297 16.93 -3.78 10.01
C LEU A 297 18.31 -4.26 10.43
N ALA A 298 19.02 -3.50 11.27
CA ALA A 298 20.31 -3.91 11.82
C ALA A 298 20.18 -5.14 12.73
N ALA A 299 19.12 -5.21 13.56
CA ALA A 299 18.84 -6.37 14.40
C ALA A 299 18.48 -7.61 13.57
N VAL A 300 17.63 -7.46 12.55
CA VAL A 300 17.30 -8.52 11.59
C VAL A 300 18.56 -9.03 10.88
N ARG A 301 19.43 -8.13 10.42
CA ARG A 301 20.71 -8.50 9.81
C ARG A 301 21.58 -9.31 10.75
N ALA A 302 21.66 -8.91 12.01
CA ALA A 302 22.45 -9.62 13.02
C ALA A 302 21.87 -11.01 13.32
N GLU A 303 20.55 -11.15 13.42
CA GLU A 303 19.89 -12.43 13.67
C GLU A 303 20.10 -13.43 12.52
N PHE A 304 19.90 -13.01 11.27
CA PHE A 304 19.92 -13.92 10.12
C PHE A 304 21.30 -14.06 9.45
N ALA A 305 22.36 -13.48 10.03
CA ALA A 305 23.70 -13.48 9.45
C ALA A 305 24.23 -14.90 9.15
N ASP A 306 23.87 -15.88 9.97
CA ASP A 306 24.32 -17.28 9.85
C ASP A 306 23.29 -18.18 9.14
N ASP A 307 22.06 -17.72 8.94
CA ASP A 307 20.92 -18.51 8.44
C ASP A 307 20.47 -18.13 7.02
N ALA A 308 21.05 -17.08 6.45
CA ALA A 308 20.68 -16.54 5.14
C ALA A 308 21.90 -16.04 4.36
N ASP A 309 21.86 -16.20 3.04
CA ASP A 309 22.86 -15.68 2.12
C ASP A 309 22.65 -14.19 1.82
N TRP A 310 21.40 -13.72 1.85
CA TRP A 310 21.04 -12.34 1.53
C TRP A 310 19.79 -11.86 2.30
N LEU A 311 19.73 -10.55 2.53
CA LEU A 311 18.48 -9.84 2.82
C LEU A 311 18.05 -9.07 1.57
N GLY A 312 16.75 -8.98 1.34
CA GLY A 312 16.23 -8.33 0.13
C GLY A 312 14.96 -7.54 0.37
N VAL A 313 14.63 -6.67 -0.56
CA VAL A 313 13.36 -5.94 -0.59
C VAL A 313 12.91 -5.77 -2.04
N GLY A 314 11.59 -5.80 -2.26
CA GLY A 314 10.97 -5.34 -3.50
C GLY A 314 9.86 -4.34 -3.21
N TYR A 315 9.93 -3.15 -3.81
CA TYR A 315 9.01 -2.03 -3.51
C TYR A 315 8.84 -1.10 -4.71
N GLY A 316 7.80 -0.25 -4.68
CA GLY A 316 7.63 0.85 -5.65
C GLY A 316 8.64 1.96 -5.37
N ALA A 317 9.50 2.24 -6.35
CA ALA A 317 10.67 3.09 -6.18
C ALA A 317 10.28 4.57 -6.00
N THR A 318 10.61 5.10 -4.83
CA THR A 318 10.64 6.54 -4.55
C THR A 318 12.05 6.94 -4.06
N PRO A 319 12.49 8.20 -4.25
CA PRO A 319 13.81 8.65 -3.78
C PRO A 319 14.03 8.44 -2.28
N GLU A 320 12.98 8.62 -1.47
CA GLU A 320 13.04 8.49 -0.01
C GLU A 320 13.26 7.03 0.39
N LEU A 321 12.52 6.09 -0.22
CA LEU A 321 12.70 4.67 0.04
C LEU A 321 14.05 4.15 -0.47
N LEU A 322 14.49 4.60 -1.65
CA LEU A 322 15.82 4.28 -2.18
C LEU A 322 16.93 4.70 -1.22
N SER A 323 16.84 5.93 -0.70
CA SER A 323 17.82 6.46 0.27
C SER A 323 17.80 5.66 1.57
N PHE A 324 16.60 5.39 2.12
CA PHE A 324 16.45 4.57 3.32
C PHE A 324 17.09 3.19 3.18
N TRP A 325 16.82 2.47 2.09
CA TRP A 325 17.40 1.13 1.89
C TRP A 325 18.91 1.19 1.66
N ALA A 326 19.40 2.18 0.91
CA ALA A 326 20.84 2.38 0.68
C ALA A 326 21.60 2.67 1.98
N GLU A 327 21.07 3.55 2.83
CA GLU A 327 21.64 3.88 4.14
C GLU A 327 21.70 2.67 5.08
N ASN A 328 20.80 1.69 4.90
CA ASN A 328 20.77 0.43 5.64
C ASN A 328 21.58 -0.71 4.99
N GLY A 329 22.41 -0.38 3.99
CA GLY A 329 23.35 -1.31 3.36
C GLY A 329 22.70 -2.28 2.38
N TYR A 330 21.61 -1.87 1.72
CA TYR A 330 21.03 -2.56 0.57
C TYR A 330 21.43 -1.83 -0.71
N SER A 331 21.56 -2.58 -1.80
CA SER A 331 21.95 -2.04 -3.12
C SER A 331 21.07 -2.58 -4.23
N THR A 332 20.78 -1.73 -5.20
CA THR A 332 19.85 -2.04 -6.30
C THR A 332 20.43 -3.07 -7.26
N VAL A 333 19.64 -4.13 -7.51
CA VAL A 333 19.98 -5.20 -8.45
C VAL A 333 18.99 -5.29 -9.62
N HIS A 334 17.82 -4.66 -9.50
CA HIS A 334 16.82 -4.63 -10.56
C HIS A 334 15.90 -3.41 -10.43
N LEU A 335 15.46 -2.85 -11.56
CA LEU A 335 14.41 -1.85 -11.67
C LEU A 335 13.53 -2.21 -12.87
N SER A 336 12.21 -2.31 -12.68
CA SER A 336 11.29 -2.63 -13.76
C SER A 336 11.23 -1.51 -14.80
N THR A 337 11.00 -1.87 -16.06
CA THR A 337 10.84 -0.92 -17.18
C THR A 337 9.41 -0.43 -17.34
N THR A 338 8.44 -1.13 -16.75
CA THR A 338 7.03 -0.75 -16.69
C THR A 338 6.67 -0.27 -15.30
N ARG A 339 5.80 0.73 -15.24
CA ARG A 339 5.18 1.17 -13.99
C ARG A 339 4.12 0.16 -13.58
N ASN A 340 3.98 -0.07 -12.29
CA ASN A 340 2.89 -0.86 -11.74
C ASN A 340 1.57 -0.12 -11.94
N ASP A 341 0.56 -0.77 -12.52
CA ASP A 341 -0.75 -0.15 -12.82
C ASP A 341 -1.48 0.35 -11.56
N THR A 342 -1.16 -0.20 -10.38
CA THR A 342 -1.80 0.17 -9.10
C THR A 342 -1.10 1.36 -8.43
N SER A 343 0.23 1.33 -8.30
CA SER A 343 0.98 2.42 -7.63
C SER A 343 1.43 3.53 -8.59
N GLY A 344 1.53 3.23 -9.88
CA GLY A 344 2.14 4.08 -10.90
C GLY A 344 3.66 4.26 -10.77
N GLU A 345 4.32 3.48 -9.91
CA GLU A 345 5.76 3.53 -9.66
C GLU A 345 6.47 2.37 -10.37
N TYR A 346 7.77 2.51 -10.64
CA TYR A 346 8.62 1.41 -11.08
C TYR A 346 8.95 0.52 -9.89
N SER A 347 8.96 -0.80 -10.06
CA SER A 347 9.34 -1.73 -9.01
C SER A 347 10.85 -1.85 -8.95
N ALA A 348 11.46 -1.59 -7.79
CA ALA A 348 12.89 -1.82 -7.54
C ALA A 348 13.08 -3.07 -6.67
N VAL A 349 14.16 -3.81 -6.93
CA VAL A 349 14.67 -4.86 -6.03
C VAL A 349 16.07 -4.45 -5.56
N MET A 350 16.26 -4.50 -4.25
CA MET A 350 17.55 -4.26 -3.61
C MET A 350 17.94 -5.44 -2.73
N LEU A 351 19.23 -5.77 -2.70
CA LEU A 351 19.80 -6.85 -1.92
C LEU A 351 20.91 -6.34 -1.00
N ALA A 352 21.05 -7.00 0.14
CA ALA A 352 22.15 -6.85 1.07
C ALA A 352 22.76 -8.25 1.29
N PRO A 353 23.95 -8.54 0.74
CA PRO A 353 24.56 -9.85 0.92
C PRO A 353 25.01 -10.06 2.37
N LEU A 354 24.96 -11.32 2.82
CA LEU A 354 25.39 -11.77 4.14
C LEU A 354 26.52 -12.80 4.05
N THR A 355 26.49 -13.65 3.02
CA THR A 355 27.50 -14.68 2.77
C THR A 355 28.15 -14.48 1.40
N HIS A 356 29.23 -15.20 1.13
CA HIS A 356 29.86 -15.23 -0.19
C HIS A 356 28.92 -15.70 -1.31
N LEU A 357 27.93 -16.57 -1.01
CA LEU A 357 26.91 -16.95 -2.02
C LEU A 357 26.00 -15.75 -2.35
N GLY A 358 25.60 -15.00 -1.34
CA GLY A 358 24.84 -13.76 -1.49
C GLY A 358 25.63 -12.67 -2.21
N GLU A 359 26.92 -12.49 -1.89
CA GLU A 359 27.80 -11.53 -2.57
C GLU A 359 27.87 -11.83 -4.06
N ARG A 360 28.10 -13.10 -4.45
CA ARG A 360 28.09 -13.47 -5.88
C ARG A 360 26.75 -13.25 -6.56
N LEU A 361 25.63 -13.41 -5.84
CA LEU A 361 24.29 -13.12 -6.37
C LEU A 361 24.11 -11.62 -6.57
N HIS A 362 24.42 -10.86 -5.54
CA HIS A 362 24.36 -9.41 -5.56
C HIS A 362 25.22 -8.83 -6.70
N ASP A 363 26.51 -9.18 -6.75
CA ASP A 363 27.48 -8.52 -7.63
C ASP A 363 27.19 -8.74 -9.11
N ARG A 364 26.77 -9.95 -9.50
CA ARG A 364 26.44 -10.24 -10.90
C ARG A 364 25.19 -9.50 -11.36
N HIS A 365 24.17 -9.38 -10.50
CA HIS A 365 22.96 -8.64 -10.84
C HIS A 365 23.15 -7.13 -10.75
N ALA A 366 23.94 -6.63 -9.79
CA ALA A 366 24.33 -5.23 -9.71
C ALA A 366 25.15 -4.80 -10.94
N THR A 367 26.09 -5.64 -11.38
CA THR A 367 26.85 -5.42 -12.62
C THR A 367 25.92 -5.41 -13.83
N TRP A 368 25.03 -6.40 -13.93
CA TRP A 368 24.04 -6.44 -15.01
C TRP A 368 23.20 -5.15 -15.03
N PHE A 369 22.67 -4.72 -13.88
CA PHE A 369 21.88 -3.51 -13.74
C PHE A 369 22.65 -2.25 -14.19
N ALA A 370 23.91 -2.10 -13.76
CA ALA A 370 24.77 -0.99 -14.14
C ALA A 370 25.03 -0.95 -15.66
N THR A 371 25.16 -2.12 -16.31
CA THR A 371 25.39 -2.21 -17.76
C THR A 371 24.12 -2.11 -18.61
N ALA A 372 22.98 -2.55 -18.07
CA ALA A 372 21.71 -2.60 -18.77
C ALA A 372 20.94 -1.27 -18.74
N SER A 373 21.33 -0.32 -17.87
CA SER A 373 20.69 0.99 -17.77
C SER A 373 21.38 2.01 -18.71
N PRO A 374 20.76 2.40 -19.84
CA PRO A 374 21.37 3.35 -20.79
C PRO A 374 21.54 4.75 -20.18
N ALA A 375 20.90 5.03 -19.04
CA ALA A 375 20.91 6.31 -18.36
C ALA A 375 22.06 6.48 -17.32
N CYS A 376 22.85 5.42 -17.05
CA CYS A 376 23.94 5.47 -16.07
C CYS A 376 25.35 5.56 -16.67
N SER A 377 25.48 5.70 -18.00
CA SER A 377 26.78 5.93 -18.64
C SER A 377 27.03 7.44 -18.79
N PRO A 378 28.07 8.02 -18.18
CA PRO A 378 28.35 9.45 -18.26
C PRO A 378 28.92 9.89 -19.62
N ASP A 379 29.09 8.97 -20.58
CA ASP A 379 29.94 9.17 -21.76
C ASP A 379 29.19 9.33 -23.09
N ARG A 380 27.98 9.88 -23.07
CA ARG A 380 27.30 10.38 -24.29
C ARG A 380 26.52 11.67 -24.01
N ALA A 381 27.25 12.78 -23.97
CA ALA A 381 26.74 14.12 -24.23
C ALA A 381 27.12 14.55 -25.65
#